data_AF-A0A943DN36-F1
#
_entry.id   AF-A0A943DN36-F1
#
_cell.length_a   1.000
_cell.length_b   1.000
_cell.length_c   1.000
_cell.angle_alpha   90.00
_cell.angle_beta   90.00
_cell.angle_gamma   90.00
#
_symmetry.space_group_name_H-M   'P 1'
#
loop_
_entity.id
_entity.type
_entity.pdbx_description
1 polymer ?
#
loop_
_entity_poly.entity_id
_entity_poly.type
_entity_poly.pdbx_seq_one_letter_code
_entity_poly.pdbx_strand_id
1 'polypeptide(L)'
;MILLVLMSFILISGYVFAMIKKGKEIPYSISDTYYALTHKFWFSLCMVGSALLLLPPAFESSTDNSRFLVFLSVVGMCILGTSPNFKGSQKVTHCIGAAISLIFSQIWVGYNAWCWLFLWFGFIAYMAIAMTEKWTGNFIVTFVKRKPMFWIEVISLLTVYLTCMV
;
A
#
# COMPACT_ATOMS: atom_id res chain seq x y z
N MET A 1 6.95 20.51 -4.41
CA MET A 1 6.18 19.25 -4.24
C MET A 1 6.99 18.05 -3.78
N ILE A 2 8.23 17.85 -4.23
CA ILE A 2 9.09 16.73 -3.79
C ILE A 2 9.18 16.60 -2.27
N LEU A 3 9.23 17.72 -1.52
CA LEU A 3 9.23 17.69 -0.05
C LEU A 3 8.04 16.92 0.54
N LEU A 4 6.83 17.11 0.01
CA LEU A 4 5.63 16.42 0.49
C LEU A 4 5.66 14.93 0.16
N VAL A 5 6.20 14.58 -1.01
CA VAL A 5 6.45 13.18 -1.41
C VAL A 5 7.40 12.52 -0.41
N LEU A 6 8.51 13.18 -0.08
CA LEU A 6 9.49 12.68 0.88
C LEU A 6 8.91 12.57 2.30
N MET A 7 8.14 13.57 2.76
CA MET A 7 7.47 13.52 4.07
C MET A 7 6.48 12.36 4.15
N SER A 8 5.66 12.17 3.10
CA SER A 8 4.72 11.05 3.00
C SER A 8 5.46 9.70 3.02
N PHE A 9 6.52 9.58 2.22
CA PHE A 9 7.34 8.38 2.13
C PHE A 9 7.97 8.03 3.48
N ILE A 10 8.63 9.00 4.14
CA ILE A 10 9.26 8.81 5.44
C ILE A 10 8.22 8.41 6.49
N LEU A 11 7.03 9.00 6.47
CA LEU A 11 5.95 8.68 7.41
C LEU A 11 5.51 7.21 7.28
N ILE A 12 5.24 6.74 6.06
CA ILE A 12 4.77 5.37 5.84
C ILE A 12 5.91 4.34 5.96
N SER A 13 7.09 4.63 5.41
CA SER A 13 8.23 3.72 5.42
C SER A 13 8.82 3.60 6.82
N GLY A 14 8.91 4.71 7.56
CA GLY A 14 9.33 4.73 8.95
C GLY A 14 8.38 3.96 9.85
N TYR A 15 7.07 4.12 9.63
CA TYR A 15 6.04 3.33 10.31
C TYR A 15 6.19 1.82 10.04
N VAL A 16 6.24 1.41 8.77
CA VAL A 16 6.36 0.00 8.39
C VAL A 16 7.67 -0.59 8.94
N PHE A 17 8.78 0.13 8.84
CA PHE A 17 10.06 -0.30 9.37
C PHE A 17 10.03 -0.50 10.88
N ALA A 18 9.46 0.45 11.62
CA ALA A 18 9.29 0.34 13.07
C ALA A 18 8.44 -0.90 13.45
N MET A 19 7.39 -1.18 12.68
CA MET A 19 6.53 -2.35 12.92
C MET A 19 7.22 -3.68 12.59
N ILE A 20 8.00 -3.75 11.52
CA ILE A 20 8.83 -4.94 11.21
C ILE A 20 9.87 -5.17 12.32
N LYS A 21 10.55 -4.11 12.78
CA LYS A 21 11.50 -4.19 13.90
C LYS A 21 10.84 -4.68 15.18
N LYS A 22 9.65 -4.17 15.50
CA LYS A 22 8.88 -4.57 16.68
C LYS A 22 8.42 -6.03 16.60
N GLY A 23 7.91 -6.46 15.45
CA GLY A 23 7.41 -7.82 15.23
C GLY A 23 8.51 -8.87 15.03
N LYS A 24 9.75 -8.45 14.73
CA LYS A 24 10.88 -9.31 14.30
C LYS A 24 10.57 -10.14 13.04
N GLU A 25 9.52 -9.79 12.32
CA GLU A 25 9.12 -10.41 11.06
C GLU A 25 8.34 -9.42 10.20
N ILE A 26 8.25 -9.71 8.90
CA ILE A 26 7.37 -8.99 7.98
C ILE A 26 5.91 -9.30 8.35
N PRO A 27 5.01 -8.33 8.51
CA PRO A 27 3.60 -8.60 8.81
C PRO A 27 2.88 -9.22 7.60
N TYR A 28 1.68 -9.80 7.80
CA TYR A 28 0.90 -10.34 6.67
C TYR A 28 0.50 -9.25 5.66
N SER A 29 0.18 -8.07 6.16
CA SER A 29 -0.05 -6.82 5.42
C SER A 29 0.37 -5.62 6.29
N ILE A 30 0.56 -4.46 5.68
CA ILE A 30 0.72 -3.18 6.38
C ILE A 30 -0.49 -2.97 7.28
N SER A 31 -1.70 -3.28 6.83
CA SER A 31 -2.90 -3.17 7.65
C SER A 31 -2.90 -4.09 8.87
N ASP A 32 -2.26 -5.26 8.80
CA ASP A 32 -2.16 -6.22 9.92
C ASP A 32 -1.35 -5.66 11.11
N THR A 33 -0.46 -4.70 10.84
CA THR A 33 0.34 -4.02 11.88
C THR A 33 -0.52 -3.31 12.93
N TYR A 34 -1.76 -2.93 12.59
CA TYR A 34 -2.72 -2.35 13.52
C TYR A 34 -2.90 -3.18 14.80
N TYR A 35 -2.87 -4.50 14.69
CA TYR A 35 -3.08 -5.41 15.83
C TYR A 35 -1.85 -5.50 16.76
N ALA A 36 -0.67 -5.15 16.26
CA ALA A 36 0.57 -5.13 17.04
C ALA A 36 0.85 -3.75 17.67
N LEU A 37 0.07 -2.72 17.34
CA LEU A 37 0.24 -1.37 17.89
C LEU A 37 -0.32 -1.25 19.31
N THR A 38 0.46 -0.60 20.18
CA THR A 38 -0.01 -0.20 21.51
C THR A 38 -0.98 0.98 21.39
N HIS A 39 -0.60 1.99 20.60
CA HIS A 39 -1.46 3.15 20.31
C HIS A 39 -1.98 3.05 18.87
N LYS A 40 -3.21 2.58 18.74
CA LYS A 40 -3.89 2.32 17.47
C LYS A 40 -4.03 3.53 16.55
N PHE A 41 -3.99 4.74 17.12
CA PHE A 41 -4.03 6.00 16.38
C PHE A 41 -2.91 6.12 15.33
N TRP A 42 -1.72 5.59 15.60
CA TRP A 42 -0.59 5.66 14.67
C TRP A 42 -0.88 5.02 13.32
N PHE A 43 -1.67 3.96 13.28
CA PHE A 43 -2.08 3.35 12.02
C PHE A 43 -2.85 4.36 11.16
N SER A 44 -3.93 4.93 11.71
CA SER A 44 -4.77 5.89 11.00
C SER A 44 -3.99 7.14 10.60
N LEU A 45 -3.13 7.65 11.49
CA LEU A 45 -2.26 8.79 11.21
C LEU A 45 -1.33 8.49 10.02
N CYS A 46 -0.69 7.32 9.99
CA CYS A 46 0.22 6.96 8.90
C CYS A 46 -0.52 6.71 7.58
N MET A 47 -1.66 6.00 7.59
CA MET A 47 -2.43 5.75 6.36
C MET A 47 -3.01 7.04 5.78
N VAL A 48 -3.75 7.80 6.59
CA VAL A 48 -4.43 9.01 6.13
C VAL A 48 -3.45 10.15 5.94
N GLY A 49 -2.50 10.32 6.87
CA GLY A 49 -1.49 11.37 6.78
C GLY A 49 -0.60 11.22 5.56
N SER A 50 -0.15 9.99 5.24
CA SER A 50 0.65 9.76 4.02
C SER A 50 -0.15 10.03 2.76
N ALA A 51 -1.43 9.62 2.70
CA ALA A 51 -2.31 9.87 1.56
C ALA A 51 -2.59 11.37 1.35
N LEU A 52 -2.87 12.12 2.41
CA LEU A 52 -3.12 13.56 2.33
C LEU A 52 -1.86 14.36 1.97
N LEU A 53 -0.68 13.95 2.48
CA LEU A 53 0.58 14.54 2.06
C LEU A 53 0.88 14.26 0.58
N LEU A 54 0.49 13.10 0.07
CA LEU A 54 0.71 12.71 -1.33
C LEU A 54 -0.30 13.32 -2.30
N LEU A 55 -1.44 13.81 -1.81
CA LEU A 55 -2.52 14.34 -2.62
C LEU A 55 -2.07 15.50 -3.53
N PRO A 56 -1.41 16.58 -3.06
CA PRO A 56 -0.99 17.66 -3.95
C PRO A 56 0.04 17.22 -5.01
N PRO A 57 1.13 16.50 -4.67
CA PRO A 57 2.06 16.00 -5.69
C PRO A 57 1.41 15.07 -6.72
N ALA A 58 0.50 14.19 -6.31
CA ALA A 58 -0.21 13.31 -7.22
C ALA A 58 -1.16 14.09 -8.15
N PHE A 59 -1.77 15.18 -7.67
CA PHE A 59 -2.58 16.08 -8.51
C PHE A 59 -1.76 16.84 -9.54
N GLU A 60 -0.56 17.30 -9.19
CA GLU A 60 0.36 17.94 -10.14
C GLU A 60 0.88 16.96 -11.19
N SER A 61 1.16 15.71 -10.78
CA SER A 61 1.62 14.64 -11.68
C SER A 61 0.48 14.01 -12.50
N SER A 62 -0.74 14.54 -12.39
CA SER A 62 -1.92 14.04 -13.08
C SER A 62 -2.24 14.86 -14.33
N THR A 63 -2.60 14.16 -15.40
CA THR A 63 -3.40 14.76 -16.48
C THR A 63 -4.80 15.17 -15.98
N ASP A 64 -5.46 16.10 -16.68
CA ASP A 64 -6.82 16.55 -16.31
C ASP A 64 -7.82 15.39 -16.24
N ASN A 65 -7.67 14.39 -17.11
CA ASN A 65 -8.53 13.21 -17.16
C ASN A 65 -8.24 12.18 -16.05
N SER A 66 -7.13 12.28 -15.33
CA SER A 66 -6.74 11.28 -14.32
C SER A 66 -6.80 11.77 -12.87
N ARG A 67 -7.01 13.08 -12.63
CA ARG A 67 -7.07 13.65 -11.27
C ARG A 67 -8.14 13.00 -10.38
N PHE A 68 -9.28 12.62 -10.96
CA PHE A 68 -10.36 11.96 -10.22
C PHE A 68 -9.91 10.60 -9.64
N LEU A 69 -8.99 9.90 -10.29
CA LEU A 69 -8.45 8.62 -9.81
C LEU A 69 -7.63 8.81 -8.53
N VAL A 70 -6.84 9.89 -8.46
CA VAL A 70 -6.10 10.25 -7.24
C VAL A 70 -7.08 10.53 -6.10
N PHE A 71 -8.13 11.31 -6.37
CA PHE A 71 -9.15 11.61 -5.37
C PHE A 71 -9.80 10.34 -4.82
N LEU A 72 -10.24 9.43 -5.71
CA LEU A 72 -10.83 8.15 -5.30
C LEU A 72 -9.85 7.29 -4.51
N SER A 73 -8.57 7.27 -4.91
CA SER A 73 -7.53 6.55 -4.19
C SER A 73 -7.36 7.07 -2.75
N VAL A 74 -7.30 8.39 -2.59
CA VAL A 74 -7.16 9.04 -1.28
C VAL A 74 -8.41 8.81 -0.42
N VAL A 75 -9.62 8.86 -1.00
CA VAL A 75 -10.85 8.48 -0.29
C VAL A 75 -10.77 7.02 0.18
N GLY A 76 -10.27 6.10 -0.64
CA GLY A 76 -10.02 4.72 -0.25
C GLY A 76 -9.08 4.60 0.95
N MET A 77 -7.98 5.35 0.95
CA MET A 77 -7.03 5.43 2.08
C MET A 77 -7.69 5.99 3.36
N CYS A 78 -8.55 7.01 3.23
CA CYS A 78 -9.31 7.54 4.35
C CYS A 78 -10.27 6.50 4.94
N ILE A 79 -10.98 5.76 4.08
CA ILE A 79 -11.91 4.71 4.51
C ILE A 79 -11.16 3.60 5.25
N LEU A 80 -10.09 3.03 4.66
CA LEU A 80 -9.34 1.96 5.32
C LEU A 80 -8.62 2.44 6.59
N GLY A 81 -8.12 3.68 6.58
CA GLY A 81 -7.41 4.28 7.70
C GLY A 81 -8.31 4.58 8.89
N THR A 82 -9.58 4.94 8.66
CA THR A 82 -10.58 5.18 9.71
C THR A 82 -11.31 3.91 10.15
N SER A 83 -11.21 2.83 9.37
CA SER A 83 -11.79 1.52 9.67
C SER A 83 -10.74 0.40 9.81
N PRO A 84 -9.71 0.55 10.66
CA PRO A 84 -8.56 -0.36 10.67
C PRO A 84 -8.84 -1.76 11.24
N ASN A 85 -9.97 -1.99 11.92
CA ASN A 85 -10.29 -3.26 12.57
C ASN A 85 -10.85 -4.32 11.58
N PHE A 86 -10.03 -4.72 10.60
CA PHE A 86 -10.47 -5.54 9.47
C PHE A 86 -10.66 -7.05 9.77
N LYS A 87 -10.20 -7.54 10.93
CA LYS A 87 -10.51 -8.90 11.42
C LYS A 87 -11.81 -8.96 12.23
N GLY A 88 -12.43 -7.81 12.51
CA GLY A 88 -13.67 -7.70 13.28
C GLY A 88 -14.79 -7.05 12.48
N SER A 89 -15.56 -6.19 13.15
CA SER A 89 -16.75 -5.54 12.60
C SER A 89 -16.49 -4.62 11.41
N GLN A 90 -15.25 -4.15 11.22
CA GLN A 90 -14.89 -3.20 10.16
C GLN A 90 -14.32 -3.86 8.91
N LYS A 91 -14.31 -5.21 8.83
CA LYS A 91 -13.75 -5.97 7.71
C LYS A 91 -14.20 -5.46 6.34
N VAL A 92 -15.51 -5.33 6.15
CA VAL A 92 -16.09 -4.96 4.85
C VAL A 92 -15.64 -3.54 4.47
N THR A 93 -15.80 -2.57 5.37
CA THR A 93 -15.41 -1.18 5.15
C THR A 93 -13.92 -1.04 4.85
N HIS A 94 -13.07 -1.73 5.62
CA HIS A 94 -11.63 -1.72 5.41
C HIS A 94 -11.25 -2.29 4.05
N CYS A 95 -11.78 -3.47 3.71
CA CYS A 95 -11.49 -4.13 2.44
C CYS A 95 -11.96 -3.30 1.24
N ILE A 96 -13.11 -2.65 1.34
CA ILE A 96 -13.60 -1.72 0.31
C ILE A 96 -12.64 -0.53 0.17
N GLY A 97 -12.25 0.11 1.27
CA GLY A 97 -11.30 1.22 1.25
C GLY A 97 -9.96 0.83 0.63
N ALA A 98 -9.42 -0.33 1.03
CA ALA A 98 -8.18 -0.87 0.49
C ALA A 98 -8.28 -1.19 -1.01
N ALA A 99 -9.39 -1.81 -1.45
CA ALA A 99 -9.62 -2.11 -2.85
C ALA A 99 -9.73 -0.84 -3.70
N ILE A 100 -10.50 0.16 -3.23
CA ILE A 100 -10.62 1.46 -3.89
C ILE A 100 -9.24 2.12 -4.02
N SER A 101 -8.50 2.21 -2.90
CA SER A 101 -7.17 2.84 -2.92
C SER A 101 -6.21 2.15 -3.90
N LEU A 102 -6.14 0.82 -3.83
CA LEU A 102 -5.24 0.05 -4.68
C LEU A 102 -5.65 0.17 -6.15
N ILE A 103 -6.90 -0.12 -6.50
CA ILE A 103 -7.34 -0.15 -7.91
C ILE A 103 -7.18 1.23 -8.56
N PHE A 104 -7.68 2.29 -7.93
CA PHE A 104 -7.63 3.62 -8.54
C PHE A 104 -6.21 4.19 -8.58
N SER A 105 -5.37 3.92 -7.58
CA SER A 105 -3.96 4.32 -7.64
C SER A 105 -3.21 3.63 -8.78
N GLN A 106 -3.43 2.34 -9.01
CA GLN A 106 -2.73 1.61 -10.06
C GLN A 106 -3.22 1.98 -11.47
N ILE A 107 -4.53 2.22 -11.64
CA ILE A 107 -5.06 2.79 -12.89
C ILE A 107 -4.43 4.16 -13.14
N TRP A 108 -4.33 5.01 -12.10
CA TRP A 108 -3.72 6.33 -12.19
C TRP A 108 -2.23 6.26 -12.60
N VAL A 109 -1.45 5.36 -12.01
CA VAL A 109 -0.06 5.10 -12.42
C VAL A 109 -0.02 4.70 -13.90
N GLY A 110 -0.92 3.83 -14.35
CA GLY A 110 -1.02 3.41 -15.75
C GLY A 110 -1.24 4.56 -16.74
N TYR A 111 -2.03 5.57 -16.35
CA TYR A 111 -2.27 6.75 -17.19
C TYR A 111 -1.10 7.74 -17.23
N ASN A 112 -0.40 7.94 -16.10
CA ASN A 112 0.57 9.02 -15.96
C ASN A 112 2.03 8.56 -16.09
N ALA A 113 2.35 7.34 -15.66
CA ALA A 113 3.70 6.77 -15.72
C ALA A 113 3.66 5.24 -15.79
N TRP A 114 3.11 4.71 -16.89
CA TRP A 114 2.87 3.28 -17.10
C TRP A 114 4.10 2.38 -16.91
N CYS A 115 5.31 2.92 -17.15
CA CYS A 115 6.56 2.18 -16.97
C CYS A 115 6.75 1.68 -15.53
N TRP A 116 6.24 2.38 -14.52
CA TRP A 116 6.35 1.92 -13.13
C TRP A 116 5.54 0.65 -12.87
N LEU A 117 4.52 0.34 -13.68
CA LEU A 117 3.79 -0.92 -13.57
C LEU A 117 4.67 -2.15 -13.88
N PHE A 118 5.84 -1.98 -14.52
CA PHE A 118 6.78 -3.10 -14.69
C PHE A 118 7.26 -3.70 -13.36
N LEU A 119 7.19 -2.96 -12.24
CA LEU A 119 7.48 -3.48 -10.90
C LEU A 119 6.56 -4.65 -10.49
N TRP A 120 5.35 -4.73 -11.05
CA TRP A 120 4.45 -5.87 -10.83
C TRP A 120 4.98 -7.16 -11.46
N PHE A 121 5.74 -7.10 -12.57
CA PHE A 121 6.41 -8.31 -13.08
C PHE A 121 7.53 -8.77 -12.15
N GLY A 122 8.27 -7.82 -11.55
CA GLY A 122 9.25 -8.13 -10.50
C GLY A 122 8.63 -8.82 -9.30
N PHE A 123 7.45 -8.36 -8.86
CA PHE A 123 6.66 -9.02 -7.82
C PHE A 123 6.29 -10.46 -8.20
N ILE A 124 5.73 -10.67 -9.39
CA ILE A 124 5.30 -12.00 -9.86
C ILE A 124 6.50 -12.94 -9.93
N ALA A 125 7.63 -12.49 -10.47
CA ALA A 125 8.87 -13.27 -10.54
C ALA A 125 9.39 -13.63 -9.14
N TYR A 126 9.45 -12.65 -8.23
CA TYR A 126 9.83 -12.88 -6.83
C TYR A 126 8.94 -13.94 -6.17
N MET A 127 7.62 -13.83 -6.32
CA MET A 127 6.67 -14.77 -5.75
C MET A 127 6.84 -16.17 -6.35
N ALA A 128 7.02 -16.29 -7.66
CA ALA A 128 7.25 -17.57 -8.32
C ALA A 128 8.50 -18.26 -7.76
N ILE A 129 9.64 -17.55 -7.70
CA ILE A 129 10.89 -18.08 -7.15
C ILE A 129 10.70 -18.48 -5.68
N ALA A 130 10.17 -17.59 -4.85
CA ALA A 130 10.01 -17.82 -3.42
C ALA A 130 9.04 -18.98 -3.10
N MET A 131 8.08 -19.26 -4.00
CA MET A 131 7.20 -20.43 -3.89
C MET A 131 7.91 -21.73 -4.28
N THR A 132 8.77 -21.71 -5.30
CA THR A 132 9.54 -22.90 -5.71
C THR A 132 10.56 -23.34 -4.65
N GLU A 133 11.27 -22.39 -4.03
CA GLU A 133 12.30 -22.69 -3.02
C GLU A 133 11.75 -23.31 -1.73
N LYS A 134 10.52 -22.95 -1.35
CA LYS A 134 9.91 -23.32 -0.06
C LYS A 134 8.53 -23.93 -0.24
N TRP A 135 8.43 -24.81 -1.24
CA TRP A 135 7.20 -25.51 -1.58
C TRP A 135 6.73 -26.40 -0.44
N THR A 136 5.47 -26.24 -0.02
CA THR A 136 4.88 -27.04 1.08
C THR A 136 3.95 -28.15 0.59
N GLY A 137 3.97 -28.50 -0.70
CA GLY A 137 3.02 -29.45 -1.28
C GLY A 137 1.65 -28.87 -1.64
N ASN A 138 1.33 -27.65 -1.16
CA ASN A 138 0.06 -26.98 -1.41
C ASN A 138 0.30 -25.53 -1.85
N PHE A 139 -0.26 -25.16 -3.01
CA PHE A 139 -0.07 -23.84 -3.62
C PHE A 139 -0.56 -22.71 -2.72
N ILE A 140 -1.79 -22.80 -2.21
CA ILE A 140 -2.43 -21.76 -1.41
C ILE A 140 -1.65 -21.54 -0.11
N VAL A 141 -1.30 -22.63 0.58
CA VAL A 141 -0.55 -22.56 1.83
C VAL A 141 0.84 -21.95 1.60
N THR A 142 1.53 -22.37 0.54
CA THR A 142 2.85 -21.84 0.19
C THR A 142 2.75 -20.34 -0.12
N PHE A 143 1.77 -19.94 -0.94
CA PHE A 143 1.54 -18.55 -1.33
C PHE A 143 1.24 -17.66 -0.12
N VAL A 144 0.28 -18.04 0.73
CA VAL A 144 -0.10 -17.27 1.93
C VAL A 144 1.09 -17.12 2.89
N LYS A 145 1.92 -18.16 3.07
CA LYS A 145 3.14 -18.09 3.90
C LYS A 145 4.19 -17.10 3.41
N ARG A 146 4.14 -16.70 2.13
CA ARG A 146 5.03 -15.66 1.57
C ARG A 146 4.53 -14.23 1.80
N LYS A 147 3.39 -14.07 2.48
CA LYS A 147 2.81 -12.76 2.86
C LYS A 147 2.62 -11.85 1.63
N PRO A 148 1.91 -12.32 0.58
CA PRO A 148 1.81 -11.62 -0.70
C PRO A 148 1.13 -10.27 -0.56
N MET A 149 0.16 -10.14 0.36
CA MET A 149 -0.56 -8.88 0.60
C MET A 149 0.36 -7.74 1.01
N PHE A 150 1.33 -7.99 1.90
CA PHE A 150 2.33 -6.99 2.28
C PHE A 150 3.11 -6.48 1.06
N TRP A 151 3.58 -7.38 0.20
CA TRP A 151 4.33 -7.01 -0.99
C TRP A 151 3.47 -6.28 -2.03
N ILE A 152 2.23 -6.70 -2.22
CA ILE A 152 1.22 -6.03 -3.05
C ILE A 152 1.07 -4.56 -2.61
N GLU A 153 0.90 -4.31 -1.31
CA GLU A 153 0.76 -2.96 -0.76
C GLU A 153 2.05 -2.13 -0.92
N VAL A 154 3.23 -2.76 -0.70
CA VAL A 154 4.53 -2.08 -0.86
C VAL A 154 4.76 -1.66 -2.32
N ILE A 155 4.51 -2.54 -3.28
CA ILE A 155 4.70 -2.25 -4.70
C ILE A 155 3.67 -1.24 -5.20
N SER A 156 2.41 -1.36 -4.75
CA SER A 156 1.38 -0.37 -5.09
C SER A 156 1.73 1.02 -4.56
N LEU A 157 2.27 1.13 -3.34
CA LEU A 157 2.73 2.41 -2.80
C LEU A 157 3.96 2.93 -3.55
N LEU A 158 4.95 2.07 -3.79
CA LEU A 158 6.20 2.44 -4.45
C LEU A 158 5.95 3.01 -5.86
N THR A 159 5.09 2.38 -6.64
CA THR A 159 4.73 2.86 -7.99
C THR A 159 4.08 4.25 -7.95
N VAL A 160 3.25 4.54 -6.95
CA VAL A 160 2.64 5.87 -6.77
C VAL A 160 3.71 6.89 -6.41
N TYR A 161 4.60 6.58 -5.45
CA TYR A 161 5.70 7.48 -5.09
C TYR A 161 6.60 7.81 -6.27
N LEU A 162 6.97 6.80 -7.06
CA LEU A 162 7.80 6.99 -8.26
C LEU A 162 7.09 7.82 -9.33
N THR A 163 5.77 7.65 -9.50
CA THR A 163 4.97 8.48 -10.41
C THR A 163 4.96 9.93 -9.97
N CYS A 164 4.87 10.22 -8.68
CA CYS A 164 4.93 11.59 -8.14
C CYS A 164 6.34 12.24 -8.22
N MET A 165 7.37 11.52 -8.67
CA MET A 165 8.74 12.02 -8.80
C MET A 165 9.15 12.31 -10.26
N VAL A 166 8.29 11.98 -11.23
CA VAL A 166 8.49 12.22 -12.67
C VAL A 166 7.77 13.51 -13.05
#